data_AF-A0A396HEZ1-F1
#
_entry.id   AF-A0A396HEZ1-F1
#
_cell.length_a   1.000
_cell.length_b   1.000
_cell.length_c   1.000
_cell.angle_alpha   90.00
_cell.angle_beta   90.00
_cell.angle_gamma   90.00
#
_symmetry.space_group_name_H-M   'P 1'
#
loop_
_entity.id
_entity.type
_entity.pdbx_description
1 polymer ?
#
loop_
_entity_poly.entity_id
_entity_poly.type
_entity_poly.pdbx_seq_one_letter_code
_entity_poly.pdbx_strand_id
1 'polypeptide(L)'
;MKTPNNNHREKLRRLAGNNNNHRSRKRSFKRDIEHVASETYLMTRLAFTLLQYLGVGYRWITQFLALVIYAMFLLPGFLQVAYCYFFSNRVKRSIVYGDQPRNRLDLYLPADVCEPKPVLIFVTGGAWIIGYKAWGSLLGLQLAERDIMVACIDYRYLVSVQEVQD
;
A
#
# COMPACT_ATOMS: atom_id res chain seq x y z
N MET A 1 -45.02 52.62 -53.61
CA MET A 1 -43.79 52.97 -52.87
C MET A 1 -43.64 51.98 -51.72
N LYS A 2 -42.72 50.99 -51.80
CA LYS A 2 -42.57 49.91 -50.80
C LYS A 2 -41.64 50.39 -49.69
N THR A 3 -42.13 50.43 -48.44
CA THR A 3 -41.35 50.74 -47.24
C THR A 3 -40.42 49.58 -46.85
N PRO A 4 -39.22 49.87 -46.30
CA PRO A 4 -38.21 48.85 -46.04
C PRO A 4 -38.49 48.05 -44.75
N ASN A 5 -37.99 46.81 -44.75
CA ASN A 5 -38.23 45.78 -43.74
C ASN A 5 -37.33 45.95 -42.50
N ASN A 6 -37.94 46.10 -41.32
CA ASN A 6 -37.29 46.43 -40.04
C ASN A 6 -36.71 45.21 -39.27
N ASN A 7 -36.87 43.98 -39.77
CA ASN A 7 -36.56 42.77 -39.00
C ASN A 7 -35.06 42.54 -38.74
N HIS A 8 -34.16 43.14 -39.53
CA HIS A 8 -32.72 42.89 -39.38
C HIS A 8 -32.08 43.68 -38.22
N ARG A 9 -32.68 44.82 -37.82
CA ARG A 9 -32.16 45.67 -36.73
C ARG A 9 -32.47 45.09 -35.35
N GLU A 10 -33.60 44.41 -35.19
CA GLU A 10 -33.94 43.76 -33.92
C GLU A 10 -33.06 42.54 -33.63
N LYS A 11 -32.72 41.75 -34.66
CA LYS A 11 -31.88 40.55 -34.51
C LYS A 11 -30.46 40.90 -34.02
N LEU A 12 -29.88 41.99 -34.51
CA LEU A 12 -28.57 42.48 -34.08
C LEU A 12 -28.59 43.01 -32.63
N ARG A 13 -29.68 43.67 -32.21
CA ARG A 13 -29.85 44.11 -30.81
C ARG A 13 -29.96 42.93 -29.84
N ARG A 14 -30.67 41.86 -30.22
CA ARG A 14 -30.79 40.64 -29.40
C ARG A 14 -29.46 39.88 -29.24
N LEU A 15 -28.65 39.82 -30.29
CA LEU A 15 -27.31 39.19 -30.23
C LEU A 15 -26.32 39.98 -29.37
N ALA A 16 -26.37 41.32 -29.40
CA ALA A 16 -25.53 42.17 -28.55
C ALA A 16 -25.90 42.07 -27.06
N GLY A 17 -27.20 42.00 -26.72
CA GLY A 17 -27.67 41.83 -25.34
C GLY A 17 -27.25 40.49 -24.73
N ASN A 18 -27.31 39.41 -25.52
CA ASN A 18 -26.93 38.07 -25.04
C ASN A 18 -25.42 37.96 -24.72
N ASN A 19 -24.57 38.63 -25.51
CA ASN A 19 -23.12 38.61 -25.32
C ASN A 19 -22.67 39.39 -24.06
N ASN A 20 -23.40 40.46 -23.72
CA ASN A 20 -23.15 41.26 -22.51
C ASN A 20 -23.47 40.49 -21.22
N ASN A 21 -24.54 39.71 -21.22
CA ASN A 21 -24.91 38.86 -20.06
C ASN A 21 -23.87 37.77 -19.80
N HIS A 22 -23.32 37.15 -20.85
CA HIS A 22 -22.29 36.12 -20.69
C HIS A 22 -20.95 36.68 -20.18
N ARG A 23 -20.55 37.88 -20.62
CA ARG A 23 -19.37 38.58 -20.09
C ARG A 23 -19.56 39.03 -18.64
N SER A 24 -20.76 39.50 -18.28
CA SER A 24 -21.09 39.89 -16.90
C SER A 24 -21.02 38.70 -15.94
N ARG A 25 -21.62 37.56 -16.31
CA ARG A 25 -21.62 36.33 -15.49
C ARG A 25 -20.21 35.78 -15.27
N LYS A 26 -19.37 35.78 -16.30
CA LYS A 26 -17.95 35.37 -16.17
C LYS A 26 -17.15 36.28 -15.25
N ARG A 27 -17.43 37.59 -15.25
CA ARG A 27 -16.77 38.56 -14.36
C ARG A 27 -17.23 38.42 -12.91
N SER A 28 -18.51 38.16 -12.66
CA SER A 28 -19.00 37.84 -11.31
C SER A 28 -18.35 36.57 -10.78
N PHE A 29 -18.44 35.48 -11.54
CA PHE A 29 -17.89 34.18 -11.12
C PHE A 29 -16.39 34.23 -10.84
N LYS A 30 -15.61 34.98 -11.63
CA LYS A 30 -14.17 35.16 -11.38
C LYS A 30 -13.90 35.93 -10.07
N ARG A 31 -14.70 36.96 -9.76
CA ARG A 31 -14.59 37.69 -8.49
C ARG A 31 -15.03 36.85 -7.30
N ASP A 32 -16.08 36.06 -7.47
CA ASP A 32 -16.59 35.16 -6.43
C ASP A 32 -15.55 34.07 -6.11
N ILE A 33 -14.92 33.49 -7.13
CA ILE A 33 -13.79 32.55 -6.96
C ILE A 33 -12.58 33.24 -6.33
N GLU A 34 -12.22 34.44 -6.76
CA GLU A 34 -11.08 35.18 -6.20
C GLU A 34 -11.30 35.54 -4.72
N HIS A 35 -12.53 35.91 -4.34
CA HIS A 35 -12.89 36.20 -2.96
C HIS A 35 -12.80 34.94 -2.09
N VAL A 36 -13.44 33.85 -2.51
CA VAL A 36 -13.43 32.57 -1.78
C VAL A 36 -12.02 31.98 -1.70
N ALA A 37 -11.22 32.11 -2.77
CA ALA A 37 -9.84 31.67 -2.76
C ALA A 37 -8.98 32.50 -1.79
N SER A 38 -9.18 33.81 -1.72
CA SER A 38 -8.44 34.69 -0.80
C SER A 38 -8.76 34.41 0.66
N GLU A 39 -10.03 34.15 0.99
CA GLU A 39 -10.47 33.77 2.34
C GLU A 39 -9.93 32.38 2.73
N THR A 40 -10.05 31.40 1.83
CA THR A 40 -9.56 30.03 2.07
C THR A 40 -8.04 29.99 2.19
N TYR A 41 -7.31 30.82 1.44
CA TYR A 41 -5.86 30.92 1.53
C TYR A 41 -5.41 31.48 2.89
N LEU A 42 -6.13 32.49 3.41
CA LEU A 42 -5.88 33.03 4.74
C LEU A 42 -6.13 31.98 5.83
N MET A 43 -7.24 31.25 5.74
CA MET A 43 -7.60 30.22 6.72
C MET A 43 -6.63 29.03 6.70
N THR A 44 -6.26 28.55 5.52
CA THR A 44 -5.30 27.44 5.38
C THR A 44 -3.90 27.83 5.86
N ARG A 45 -3.46 29.06 5.57
CA ARG A 45 -2.19 29.59 6.07
C ARG A 45 -2.17 29.73 7.59
N LEU A 46 -3.26 30.20 8.21
CA LEU A 46 -3.38 30.31 9.67
C LEU A 46 -3.42 28.93 10.33
N ALA A 47 -4.22 28.00 9.80
CA ALA A 47 -4.28 26.62 10.26
C ALA A 47 -2.90 25.94 10.18
N PHE A 48 -2.19 26.14 9.07
CA PHE A 48 -0.83 25.62 8.88
C PHE A 48 0.17 26.26 9.85
N THR A 49 0.06 27.56 10.10
CA THR A 49 0.94 28.27 11.03
C THR A 49 0.73 27.81 12.47
N LEU A 50 -0.52 27.63 12.91
CA LEU A 50 -0.88 27.05 14.22
C LEU A 50 -0.36 25.61 14.36
N LEU A 51 -0.50 24.81 13.30
CA LEU A 51 -0.02 23.42 13.26
C LEU A 51 1.52 23.34 13.30
N GLN A 52 2.21 24.28 12.66
CA GLN A 52 3.67 24.43 12.76
C GLN A 52 4.10 24.88 14.16
N TYR A 53 3.38 25.81 14.80
CA TYR A 53 3.69 26.31 16.15
C TYR A 53 3.58 25.22 17.23
N LEU A 54 2.73 24.23 17.01
CA LEU A 54 2.60 23.07 17.90
C LEU A 54 3.82 22.13 17.83
N GLY A 55 4.79 22.37 16.94
CA GLY A 55 5.99 21.54 16.76
C GLY A 55 5.71 20.14 16.19
N VAL A 56 4.43 19.85 15.93
CA VAL A 56 3.93 18.56 15.44
C VAL A 56 4.33 18.37 13.98
N GLY A 57 4.15 19.38 13.10
CA GLY A 57 4.41 19.21 11.67
C GLY A 57 5.83 18.70 11.35
N TYR A 58 6.86 19.38 11.85
CA TYR A 58 8.25 19.01 11.55
C TYR A 58 8.65 17.64 12.12
N ARG A 59 8.26 17.34 13.37
CA ARG A 59 8.57 16.04 13.99
C ARG A 59 7.92 14.89 13.22
N TRP A 60 6.66 15.04 12.83
CA TRP A 60 5.95 14.02 12.06
C TRP A 60 6.55 13.85 10.67
N ILE A 61 6.90 14.94 9.98
CA ILE A 61 7.59 14.87 8.68
C ILE A 61 8.94 14.14 8.80
N THR A 62 9.74 14.46 9.83
CA THR A 62 11.01 13.75 10.06
C THR A 62 10.80 12.28 10.39
N GLN A 63 9.74 11.92 11.14
CA GLN A 63 9.41 10.52 11.45
C GLN A 63 8.94 9.76 10.21
N PHE A 64 8.08 10.35 9.38
CA PHE A 64 7.66 9.76 8.11
C PHE A 64 8.85 9.57 7.17
N LEU A 65 9.71 10.59 7.06
CA LEU A 65 10.92 10.51 6.24
C LEU A 65 11.86 9.42 6.75
N ALA A 66 12.11 9.37 8.07
CA ALA A 66 12.92 8.33 8.69
C ALA A 66 12.33 6.93 8.47
N LEU A 67 11.00 6.79 8.53
CA LEU A 67 10.31 5.53 8.26
C LEU A 67 10.46 5.12 6.79
N VAL A 68 10.36 6.05 5.85
CA VAL A 68 10.56 5.76 4.41
C VAL A 68 12.00 5.36 4.14
N ILE A 69 12.98 6.05 4.72
CA ILE A 69 14.40 5.70 4.60
C ILE A 69 14.66 4.32 5.22
N TYR A 70 14.10 4.07 6.40
CA TYR A 70 14.21 2.78 7.09
C TYR A 70 13.62 1.65 6.23
N ALA A 71 12.41 1.85 5.69
CA ALA A 71 11.78 0.90 4.79
C ALA A 71 12.61 0.69 3.51
N MET A 72 13.13 1.76 2.90
CA MET A 72 13.98 1.69 1.71
C MET A 72 15.25 0.90 1.94
N PHE A 73 15.88 1.03 3.11
CA PHE A 73 17.08 0.26 3.48
C PHE A 73 16.76 -1.20 3.82
N LEU A 74 15.61 -1.46 4.45
CA LEU A 74 15.20 -2.79 4.88
C LEU A 74 14.66 -3.64 3.71
N LEU A 75 13.95 -3.01 2.77
CA LEU A 75 13.34 -3.64 1.60
C LEU A 75 14.30 -4.54 0.81
N PRO A 76 15.49 -4.10 0.33
CA PRO A 76 16.33 -4.94 -0.52
C PRO A 76 16.77 -6.24 0.17
N GLY A 77 17.05 -6.21 1.48
CA GLY A 77 17.43 -7.41 2.23
C GLY A 77 16.27 -8.41 2.34
N PHE A 78 15.08 -7.94 2.74
CA PHE A 78 13.89 -8.80 2.82
C PHE A 78 13.43 -9.31 1.45
N LEU A 79 13.52 -8.47 0.42
CA LEU A 79 13.15 -8.84 -0.95
C LEU A 79 14.10 -9.90 -1.51
N GLN A 80 15.40 -9.83 -1.20
CA GLN A 80 16.38 -10.85 -1.60
C GLN A 80 16.02 -12.22 -0.99
N VAL A 81 15.73 -12.27 0.32
CA VAL A 81 15.32 -13.52 0.99
C VAL A 81 14.02 -14.05 0.42
N ALA A 82 13.02 -13.18 0.21
CA ALA A 82 11.76 -13.55 -0.41
C ALA A 82 11.98 -14.10 -1.83
N TYR A 83 12.81 -13.46 -2.65
CA TYR A 83 13.13 -13.90 -3.99
C TYR A 83 13.78 -15.29 -4.00
N CYS A 84 14.79 -15.51 -3.14
CA CYS A 84 15.42 -16.81 -2.97
C CYS A 84 14.40 -17.88 -2.53
N TYR A 85 13.50 -17.54 -1.61
CA TYR A 85 12.44 -18.45 -1.16
C TYR A 85 11.45 -18.81 -2.29
N PHE A 86 11.03 -17.85 -3.10
CA PHE A 86 10.07 -18.11 -4.19
C PHE A 86 10.69 -18.81 -5.39
N PHE A 87 11.94 -18.49 -5.74
CA PHE A 87 12.58 -18.96 -6.96
C PHE A 87 13.43 -20.23 -6.77
N SER A 88 13.81 -20.58 -5.53
CA SER A 88 14.60 -21.79 -5.28
C SER A 88 13.75 -23.05 -5.48
N ASN A 89 14.11 -23.82 -6.52
CA ASN A 89 13.48 -25.11 -6.83
C ASN A 89 13.81 -26.21 -5.80
N ARG A 90 14.67 -25.91 -4.81
CA ARG A 90 15.05 -26.83 -3.72
C ARG A 90 14.05 -26.81 -2.55
N VAL A 91 13.13 -25.85 -2.55
CA VAL A 91 12.10 -25.71 -1.50
C VAL A 91 10.83 -26.42 -1.95
N LYS A 92 10.57 -27.60 -1.40
CA LYS A 92 9.28 -28.28 -1.57
C LYS A 92 8.26 -27.59 -0.67
N ARG A 93 7.46 -26.73 -1.29
CA ARG A 93 6.46 -25.91 -0.60
C ARG A 93 5.15 -26.65 -0.41
N SER A 94 4.46 -26.30 0.67
CA SER A 94 3.04 -26.60 0.90
C SER A 94 2.68 -28.09 0.93
N ILE A 95 3.57 -28.92 1.49
CA ILE A 95 3.31 -30.34 1.74
C ILE A 95 2.21 -30.43 2.80
N VAL A 96 1.07 -31.02 2.42
CA VAL A 96 -0.08 -31.21 3.31
C VAL A 96 0.22 -32.34 4.28
N TYR A 97 0.11 -32.06 5.57
CA TYR A 97 0.30 -33.07 6.62
C TYR A 97 -0.97 -33.32 7.46
N GLY A 98 -2.05 -32.60 7.20
CA GLY A 98 -3.35 -32.84 7.82
C GLY A 98 -4.48 -32.14 7.09
N ASP A 99 -5.71 -32.32 7.57
CA ASP A 99 -6.93 -31.96 6.80
C ASP A 99 -7.19 -30.46 6.68
N GLN A 100 -6.56 -29.64 7.53
CA GLN A 100 -6.76 -28.20 7.48
C GLN A 100 -5.91 -27.51 6.41
N PRO A 101 -6.42 -26.42 5.79
CA PRO A 101 -5.71 -25.69 4.74
C PRO A 101 -4.35 -25.14 5.18
N ARG A 102 -4.17 -24.88 6.48
CA ARG A 102 -2.92 -24.41 7.09
C ARG A 102 -2.02 -25.50 7.66
N ASN A 103 -2.46 -26.76 7.65
CA ASN A 103 -1.61 -27.91 8.01
C ASN A 103 -0.67 -28.23 6.83
N ARG A 104 0.22 -27.27 6.56
CA ARG A 104 1.17 -27.33 5.47
C ARG A 104 2.56 -27.07 6.00
N LEU A 105 3.53 -27.82 5.50
CA LEU A 105 4.93 -27.60 5.80
C LEU A 105 5.71 -27.28 4.52
N ASP A 106 6.80 -26.53 4.68
CA ASP A 106 7.79 -26.29 3.64
C ASP A 106 9.07 -27.04 3.99
N LEU A 107 9.54 -27.88 3.08
CA LEU A 107 10.73 -28.70 3.25
C LEU A 107 11.87 -28.13 2.39
N TYR A 108 12.99 -27.84 3.04
CA TYR A 108 14.23 -27.39 2.40
C TYR A 108 15.16 -28.60 2.28
N LEU A 109 15.46 -28.97 1.04
CA LEU A 109 16.30 -30.12 0.72
C LEU A 109 17.73 -29.68 0.38
N PRO A 110 18.76 -30.41 0.88
CA PRO A 110 20.14 -30.22 0.44
C PRO A 110 20.33 -30.68 -1.01
N ALA A 111 21.44 -30.28 -1.63
CA ALA A 111 21.74 -30.60 -3.04
C ALA A 111 21.95 -32.11 -3.28
N ASP A 112 22.45 -32.81 -2.27
CA ASP A 112 22.66 -34.25 -2.29
C ASP A 112 21.78 -34.91 -1.22
N VAL A 113 21.07 -35.98 -1.57
CA VAL A 113 20.15 -36.69 -0.68
C VAL A 113 20.55 -38.17 -0.53
N CYS A 114 21.75 -38.55 -0.99
CA CYS A 114 22.18 -39.95 -1.03
C CYS A 114 22.39 -40.58 0.35
N GLU A 115 22.61 -39.78 1.40
CA GLU A 115 22.83 -40.25 2.76
C GLU A 115 21.78 -39.70 3.74
N PRO A 116 21.46 -40.44 4.83
CA PRO A 116 20.54 -39.98 5.86
C PRO A 116 21.14 -38.76 6.59
N LYS A 117 20.61 -37.58 6.28
CA LYS A 117 21.02 -36.30 6.83
C LYS A 117 20.16 -35.89 8.03
N PRO A 118 20.71 -35.13 8.99
CA PRO A 118 19.93 -34.63 10.12
C PRO A 118 18.80 -33.72 9.64
N VAL A 119 17.64 -33.85 10.30
CA VAL A 119 16.43 -33.07 10.01
C VAL A 119 16.18 -32.10 11.17
N LEU A 120 16.19 -30.80 10.86
CA LEU A 120 15.76 -29.75 11.77
C LEU A 120 14.29 -29.41 11.51
N ILE A 121 13.47 -29.45 12.55
CA ILE A 121 12.09 -28.98 12.49
C ILE A 121 12.05 -27.57 13.06
N PHE A 122 11.66 -26.60 12.24
CA PHE A 122 11.49 -25.21 12.64
C PHE A 122 10.01 -24.90 12.80
N VAL A 123 9.62 -24.58 14.04
CA VAL A 123 8.27 -24.11 14.38
C VAL A 123 8.34 -22.60 14.58
N THR A 124 7.64 -21.86 13.73
CA THR A 124 7.68 -20.40 13.74
C THR A 124 7.00 -19.80 14.97
N GLY A 125 7.56 -18.73 15.52
CA GLY A 125 6.96 -17.97 16.62
C GLY A 125 5.84 -17.03 16.15
N GLY A 126 5.64 -15.93 16.86
CA GLY A 126 4.69 -14.88 16.46
C GLY A 126 3.44 -14.79 17.33
N ALA A 127 3.58 -15.07 18.63
CA ALA A 127 2.52 -14.97 19.64
C ALA A 127 1.23 -15.72 19.28
N TRP A 128 1.32 -16.78 18.47
CA TRP A 128 0.18 -17.55 17.95
C TRP A 128 -0.81 -16.76 17.07
N ILE A 129 -0.41 -15.56 16.60
CA ILE A 129 -1.25 -14.63 15.84
C ILE A 129 -0.71 -14.39 14.42
N ILE A 130 0.62 -14.27 14.24
CA ILE A 130 1.23 -13.85 12.95
C ILE A 130 2.34 -14.80 12.46
N GLY A 131 2.41 -16.00 13.05
CA GLY A 131 3.34 -17.05 12.59
C GLY A 131 3.09 -17.44 11.13
N TYR A 132 4.15 -17.56 10.34
CA TYR A 132 4.13 -18.03 8.95
C TYR A 132 5.39 -18.87 8.64
N LYS A 133 5.24 -19.93 7.84
CA LYS A 133 6.31 -20.86 7.49
C LYS A 133 7.50 -20.22 6.75
N ALA A 134 7.30 -19.13 6.02
CA ALA A 134 8.40 -18.47 5.30
C ALA A 134 9.34 -17.64 6.21
N TRP A 135 8.96 -17.35 7.46
CA TRP A 135 9.86 -16.70 8.40
C TRP A 135 11.10 -17.56 8.69
N GLY A 136 10.98 -18.88 8.59
CA GLY A 136 12.10 -19.82 8.71
C GLY A 136 12.93 -19.99 7.44
N SER A 137 12.59 -19.32 6.33
CA SER A 137 13.22 -19.59 5.02
C SER A 137 14.70 -19.25 4.98
N LEU A 138 15.12 -18.16 5.61
CA LEU A 138 16.53 -17.77 5.67
C LEU A 138 17.37 -18.82 6.41
N LEU A 139 16.87 -19.27 7.55
CA LEU A 139 17.50 -20.32 8.35
C LEU A 139 17.51 -21.66 7.60
N GLY A 140 16.37 -22.00 6.99
CA GLY A 140 16.21 -23.21 6.18
C GLY A 140 17.19 -23.27 5.01
N LEU A 141 17.40 -22.15 4.32
CA LEU A 141 18.33 -22.06 3.19
C LEU A 141 19.79 -22.21 3.64
N GLN A 142 20.20 -21.50 4.69
CA GLN A 142 21.58 -21.58 5.21
C GLN A 142 21.93 -22.98 5.75
N LEU A 143 20.96 -23.68 6.35
CA LEU A 143 21.17 -25.03 6.86
C LEU A 143 21.12 -26.09 5.76
N ALA A 144 20.26 -25.91 4.75
CA ALA A 144 20.22 -26.77 3.57
C ALA A 144 21.54 -26.72 2.77
N GLU A 145 22.23 -25.58 2.75
CA GLU A 145 23.59 -25.46 2.19
C GLU A 145 24.65 -26.24 2.98
N ARG A 146 24.41 -26.52 4.26
CA ARG A 146 25.28 -27.29 5.15
C ARG A 146 24.85 -28.76 5.26
N ASP A 147 24.10 -29.26 4.29
CA ASP A 147 23.60 -30.63 4.26
C ASP A 147 22.65 -31.00 5.40
N ILE A 148 21.90 -30.02 5.94
CA ILE A 148 20.87 -30.24 6.96
C ILE A 148 19.50 -30.02 6.34
N MET A 149 18.61 -31.00 6.45
CA MET A 149 17.23 -30.85 5.98
C MET A 149 16.47 -29.97 6.97
N VAL A 150 15.69 -29.01 6.48
CA VAL A 150 14.85 -28.15 7.36
C VAL A 150 13.39 -28.29 6.99
N ALA A 151 12.54 -28.58 7.96
CA ALA A 151 11.09 -28.61 7.82
C ALA A 151 10.49 -27.42 8.58
N CYS A 152 9.96 -26.44 7.84
CA CYS A 152 9.22 -25.31 8.42
C CYS A 152 7.74 -25.66 8.48
N ILE A 153 7.19 -25.81 9.68
CA ILE A 153 5.79 -26.19 9.89
C ILE A 153 4.94 -24.94 10.09
N ASP A 154 3.86 -24.83 9.30
CA ASP A 154 2.80 -23.86 9.56
C ASP A 154 1.76 -24.48 10.49
N TYR A 155 1.26 -23.71 11.45
CA TYR A 155 0.29 -24.19 12.44
C TYR A 155 -0.93 -23.28 12.50
N ARG A 156 -1.98 -23.80 13.12
CA ARG A 156 -3.27 -23.12 13.26
C ARG A 156 -3.17 -22.02 14.32
N TYR A 157 -3.75 -20.86 14.03
CA TYR A 157 -3.84 -19.78 15.01
C TYR A 157 -4.83 -20.14 16.11
N LEU A 158 -4.55 -19.66 17.32
CA LEU A 158 -5.41 -19.88 18.47
C LEU A 158 -6.82 -19.30 18.26
N VAL A 159 -6.93 -18.13 17.62
CA VAL A 159 -8.22 -17.50 17.30
C VAL A 159 -9.10 -18.36 16.39
N SER A 160 -8.50 -19.08 15.43
CA SER A 160 -9.25 -19.95 14.50
C SER A 160 -9.72 -21.27 15.12
N VAL A 161 -9.29 -21.60 16.33
CA VAL A 161 -9.83 -22.75 17.08
C VAL A 161 -11.17 -22.39 17.72
N GLN A 162 -11.34 -21.15 18.15
CA GLN A 162 -12.55 -20.71 18.87
C GLN A 162 -13.80 -20.69 17.98
N GLU A 163 -13.65 -20.29 16.71
CA GLU A 163 -14.76 -20.13 15.75
C GLU A 163 -15.40 -21.46 15.31
N VAL A 164 -14.73 -22.60 15.50
CA VAL A 164 -15.27 -23.93 15.15
C VAL A 164 -16.14 -24.50 16.27
N GLN A 165 -16.13 -23.87 17.45
CA GLN A 165 -16.78 -24.38 18.65
C GLN A 165 -18.04 -23.61 19.06
N ASP A 166 -18.43 -22.59 18.29
CA ASP A 166 -19.68 -21.83 18.40
C ASP A 166 -20.63 -22.17 17.23
#